data_AF-A0A3B9PK57-F1
#
_entry.id   AF-A0A3B9PK57-F1
#
_cell.length_a   1.000
_cell.length_b   1.000
_cell.length_c   1.000
_cell.angle_alpha   90.00
_cell.angle_beta   90.00
_cell.angle_gamma   90.00
#
_symmetry.space_group_name_H-M   'P 1'
#
loop_
_entity.id
_entity.type
_entity.pdbx_description
1 polymer ?
#
loop_
_entity_poly.entity_id
_entity_poly.type
_entity_poly.pdbx_seq_one_letter_code
_entity_poly.pdbx_strand_id
1 'polypeptide(L)' 'ADYGVVPVENSTEGAVGGTLDLLLANPLKVCGEVRLRIHQQLMSRAEGIGAVRRIYSHA' A
#
# COMPACT_ATOMS: atom_id res chain seq x y z
N ALA A 1 3.91 3.50 -21.07
CA ALA A 1 3.90 2.43 -20.06
C ALA A 1 2.77 1.49 -20.44
N ASP A 2 3.01 0.18 -20.45
CA ASP A 2 2.04 -0.80 -20.97
C ASP A 2 1.17 -1.43 -19.87
N TYR A 3 1.56 -1.29 -18.60
CA TYR A 3 0.88 -1.86 -17.43
C TYR A 3 0.88 -0.91 -16.24
N GLY A 4 -0.06 -1.13 -15.30
CA GLY A 4 -0.11 -0.47 -13.99
C GLY A 4 -0.37 -1.51 -12.88
N VAL A 5 0.16 -1.23 -11.68
CA VAL A 5 -0.09 -2.03 -10.48
C VAL A 5 -0.91 -1.18 -9.52
N VAL A 6 -2.08 -1.67 -9.13
CA VAL A 6 -3.03 -0.95 -8.28
C VAL A 6 -3.47 -1.84 -7.11
N PRO A 7 -3.69 -1.28 -5.91
CA PRO A 7 -4.21 -2.05 -4.80
C PRO A 7 -5.71 -2.30 -5.00
N VAL A 8 -6.14 -3.55 -4.83
CA VAL A 8 -7.56 -3.94 -4.93
C VAL A 8 -8.17 -4.29 -3.58
N GLU A 9 -7.36 -4.76 -2.63
CA GLU A 9 -7.79 -5.17 -1.30
C GLU A 9 -6.64 -5.07 -0.28
N ASN A 10 -6.95 -4.73 0.96
CA ASN A 10 -6.07 -4.83 2.12
C ASN A 10 -6.75 -5.69 3.20
N SER A 11 -6.01 -6.57 3.85
CA SER A 11 -6.53 -7.40 4.95
C SER A 11 -7.08 -6.62 6.16
N THR A 12 -6.67 -5.36 6.32
CA THR A 12 -7.11 -4.50 7.44
C THR A 12 -8.32 -3.64 7.08
N GLU A 13 -8.39 -3.16 5.85
CA GLU A 13 -9.39 -2.16 5.40
C GLU A 13 -10.38 -2.72 4.38
N GLY A 14 -10.18 -3.95 3.91
CA GLY A 14 -11.00 -4.59 2.89
C GLY A 14 -10.71 -4.07 1.48
N ALA A 15 -11.74 -4.07 0.64
CA ALA A 15 -11.65 -3.70 -0.76
C ALA A 15 -11.30 -2.22 -0.96
N VAL A 16 -10.44 -1.92 -1.93
CA VAL A 16 -10.07 -0.54 -2.31
C VAL A 16 -11.06 -0.02 -3.36
N GLY A 17 -12.13 0.60 -2.89
CA GLY A 17 -13.26 1.03 -3.73
C GLY A 17 -12.86 1.89 -4.93
N GLY A 18 -12.02 2.91 -4.73
CA GLY A 18 -11.62 3.81 -5.83
C GLY A 18 -10.91 3.10 -6.99
N THR A 19 -10.10 2.08 -6.71
CA THR A 19 -9.47 1.26 -7.76
C THR A 19 -10.52 0.45 -8.51
N LEU A 20 -11.46 -0.17 -7.78
CA LEU A 20 -12.50 -1.03 -8.36
C LEU A 20 -13.46 -0.23 -9.25
N ASP A 21 -13.87 0.96 -8.79
CA ASP A 21 -14.74 1.86 -9.55
C ASP A 21 -14.08 2.29 -10.87
N LEU A 22 -12.78 2.65 -10.81
CA LEU A 22 -12.03 3.03 -12.01
C LEU A 22 -11.77 1.86 -12.94
N LEU A 23 -11.57 0.65 -12.41
CA LEU A 23 -11.42 -0.55 -13.21
C LEU A 23 -12.70 -0.88 -13.98
N LEU A 24 -13.87 -0.65 -13.37
CA LEU A 24 -15.18 -0.80 -14.01
C LEU A 24 -15.46 0.30 -15.04
N ALA A 25 -15.04 1.53 -14.75
CA ALA A 25 -15.31 2.69 -15.60
C ALA A 25 -14.42 2.75 -16.86
N ASN A 26 -13.36 1.96 -16.95
CA ASN A 26 -12.37 2.03 -18.03
C ASN A 26 -12.21 0.67 -18.73
N PRO A 27 -11.88 0.65 -20.04
CA PRO A 27 -11.71 -0.59 -20.81
C PRO A 27 -10.35 -1.25 -20.55
N LEU A 28 -9.99 -1.45 -19.28
CA LEU A 28 -8.76 -2.11 -18.85
C LEU A 28 -9.01 -3.61 -18.61
N LYS A 29 -7.97 -4.43 -18.75
CA LYS A 29 -8.03 -5.86 -18.45
C LYS A 29 -7.00 -6.21 -17.39
N VAL A 30 -7.44 -6.96 -16.38
CA VAL A 30 -6.53 -7.53 -15.37
C VAL A 30 -5.73 -8.65 -16.03
N CYS A 31 -4.41 -8.53 -16.02
CA CYS A 31 -3.50 -9.52 -16.59
C CYS A 31 -2.74 -10.33 -15.53
N GLY A 32 -2.94 -10.03 -14.25
CA GLY A 32 -2.33 -10.76 -13.14
C GLY A 32 -2.69 -10.17 -11.79
N GLU A 33 -2.41 -10.94 -10.74
CA GLU A 33 -2.58 -10.54 -9.34
C GLU A 33 -1.36 -10.95 -8.51
N VAL A 34 -1.10 -10.21 -7.43
CA VAL A 34 -0.05 -10.53 -6.47
C VAL A 34 -0.49 -10.12 -5.07
N ARG A 35 -0.15 -10.94 -4.07
CA ARG A 35 -0.33 -10.60 -2.65
C ARG A 35 0.98 -10.12 -2.07
N LEU A 36 1.02 -8.87 -1.60
CA LEU A 36 2.19 -8.28 -0.96
C LEU A 36 1.97 -8.20 0.54
N ARG A 37 2.84 -8.85 1.32
CA ARG A 37 2.81 -8.76 2.78
C ARG A 37 3.34 -7.40 3.22
N ILE A 38 2.54 -6.66 4.00
CA ILE A 38 2.95 -5.38 4.57
C ILE A 38 3.83 -5.63 5.81
N HIS A 39 5.02 -5.04 5.81
CA HIS A 39 5.94 -5.05 6.94
C HIS A 39 6.31 -3.62 7.31
N GLN A 40 5.91 -3.18 8.50
CA GLN A 40 6.33 -1.90 9.04
C GLN A 40 7.77 -1.99 9.54
N GLN A 41 8.58 -1.00 9.22
CA GLN A 41 9.98 -0.91 9.64
C GLN A 41 10.23 0.42 10.32
N LEU A 42 10.90 0.40 11.47
CA LEU A 42 11.33 1.62 12.15
C LEU A 42 12.63 2.11 11.51
N MET A 43 12.58 3.26 10.84
CA MET A 43 13.76 3.91 10.26
C MET A 43 14.13 5.12 11.11
N SER A 44 15.41 5.25 11.46
CA SER A 44 15.89 6.35 12.29
C SER A 44 17.33 6.71 11.96
N ARG A 45 17.68 7.99 12.17
CA ARG A 45 19.06 8.48 12.20
C ARG A 45 19.60 8.60 13.63
N ALA A 46 18.79 8.27 14.63
CA ALA A 46 19.21 8.27 16.02
C ALA A 46 20.17 7.11 16.29
N GLU A 47 21.12 7.33 17.20
CA GLU A 47 22.15 6.34 17.56
C GLU A 47 21.57 5.10 18.28
N GLY A 48 20.33 5.18 18.75
CA GLY A 48 19.60 4.07 19.33
C GLY A 48 18.14 4.40 19.60
N ILE A 49 17.33 3.38 19.91
CA ILE A 49 15.89 3.55 20.12
C ILE A 49 15.57 4.48 21.30
N GLY A 50 16.40 4.50 22.34
CA GLY A 50 16.23 5.39 23.49
C GLY A 50 16.42 6.88 23.18
N ALA A 51 17.04 7.22 22.04
CA ALA A 51 17.20 8.59 21.58
C ALA A 51 16.02 9.07 20.69
N VAL A 52 15.09 8.17 20.34
CA VAL A 52 13.90 8.50 19.55
C VAL A 52 12.89 9.24 20.43
N ARG A 53 12.48 10.45 20.02
CA ARG A 53 11.51 11.28 20.76
C ARG A 53 10.12 11.33 20.13
N ARG A 54 10.03 11.07 18.82
CA ARG A 54 8.80 11.15 18.04
C ARG A 54 8.85 10.10 16.93
N ILE A 55 7.71 9.49 16.67
CA ILE A 55 7.51 8.54 15.58
C ILE A 55 6.47 9.15 14.65
N TYR A 56 6.78 9.18 13.36
CA TYR A 56 5.88 9.65 12.31
C TYR A 56 5.48 8.45 11.44
N SER A 57 4.19 8.33 11.17
CA SER A 57 3.61 7.34 10.26
C SER A 57 2.32 7.93 9.66
N HIS A 58 1.81 7.32 8.60
CA HIS A 58 0.42 7.48 8.25
C HIS A 58 -0.47 6.91 9.37
N ALA A 59 -1.64 7.51 9.57
CA ALA A 59 -2.66 7.04 10.51
C ALA A 59 -3.23 5.69 10.09
#